data_AF-A0A7L5E0M9-F1
#
_entry.id   AF-A0A7L5E0M9-F1
#
_cell.length_a   1.000
_cell.length_b   1.000
_cell.length_c   1.000
_cell.angle_alpha   90.00
_cell.angle_beta   90.00
_cell.angle_gamma   90.00
#
_symmetry.space_group_name_H-M   'P 1'
#
loop_
_entity.id
_entity.type
_entity.pdbx_description
1 polymer ?
#
loop_
_entity_poly.entity_id
_entity_poly.type
_entity_poly.pdbx_seq_one_letter_code
_entity_poly.pdbx_strand_id
1 'polypeptide(L)'
;MLKLIGIAVILACAGGIIGVIITLITGLVFNQYHFSLPINFFEYHYINQVYVVISLVVIIPLVGLIMLVSRLVFNTGKYNSTIGYTLLMIWICAFVMLIYHGSRVATEFNESASFTQTINIKPVAKQTYYLRLNDVMFLTKEDSARLDIENRFKNMTLTDDPDEDNREPRSLDIDIVKAEVSHPVLIENFTSRGRDYDHALINARNTRYIFLQQDSILKFDRIVRRNQHDLWHNERVKLTLQIPLNATIFIDDRINNYINNSINIYECNIAQNHGKEASSMAFIMTDNGLECKTDSIMDNIQHKKDSVATLSPISKQ
;
A
#
# COMPACT_ATOMS: atom_id res chain seq x y z
N MET A 1 -41.67 -32.05 0.25
CA MET A 1 -40.80 -30.90 0.51
C MET A 1 -39.46 -31.26 1.15
N LEU A 2 -39.42 -32.02 2.27
CA LEU A 2 -38.16 -32.36 2.95
C LEU A 2 -37.10 -33.04 2.06
N LYS A 3 -37.51 -33.94 1.16
CA LYS A 3 -36.60 -34.59 0.19
C LYS A 3 -35.99 -33.62 -0.83
N LEU A 4 -36.76 -32.63 -1.27
CA LEU A 4 -36.31 -31.62 -2.23
C LEU A 4 -35.24 -30.72 -1.60
N ILE A 5 -35.47 -30.30 -0.35
CA ILE A 5 -34.53 -29.49 0.43
C ILE A 5 -33.23 -30.27 0.67
N GLY A 6 -33.33 -31.55 1.03
CA GLY A 6 -32.18 -32.42 1.21
C GLY A 6 -31.30 -32.55 -0.05
N ILE A 7 -31.93 -32.77 -1.20
CA ILE A 7 -31.23 -32.83 -2.50
C ILE A 7 -30.56 -31.50 -2.82
N ALA A 8 -31.24 -30.37 -2.60
CA ALA A 8 -30.67 -29.05 -2.85
C ALA A 8 -29.43 -28.78 -1.99
N VAL A 9 -29.46 -29.15 -0.71
CA VAL A 9 -28.30 -29.01 0.20
C VAL A 9 -27.13 -29.89 -0.25
N ILE A 10 -27.39 -31.15 -0.63
CA ILE A 10 -26.33 -32.04 -1.15
C ILE A 10 -25.70 -31.46 -2.42
N LEU A 11 -26.52 -30.95 -3.35
CA LEU A 11 -26.03 -30.32 -4.58
C LEU A 11 -25.19 -29.06 -4.28
N ALA A 12 -25.61 -28.24 -3.32
CA ALA A 12 -24.85 -27.08 -2.89
C ALA A 12 -23.48 -27.47 -2.29
N CYS A 13 -23.44 -28.49 -1.42
CA CYS A 13 -22.18 -28.98 -0.86
C CYS A 13 -21.27 -29.63 -1.90
N ALA A 14 -21.83 -30.42 -2.82
CA ALA A 14 -21.08 -31.00 -3.93
C ALA A 14 -20.49 -29.92 -4.84
N GLY A 15 -21.29 -28.90 -5.17
CA GLY A 15 -20.83 -27.72 -5.91
C GLY A 15 -19.73 -26.97 -5.18
N GLY A 16 -19.85 -26.80 -3.86
CA GLY A 16 -18.80 -26.21 -3.01
C GLY A 16 -17.50 -26.99 -3.04
N ILE A 17 -17.56 -28.33 -2.91
CA ILE A 17 -16.37 -29.20 -2.98
C ILE A 17 -15.71 -29.08 -4.36
N ILE A 18 -16.50 -29.13 -5.44
CA ILE A 18 -15.99 -28.98 -6.81
C ILE A 18 -15.32 -27.61 -6.98
N GLY A 19 -15.94 -26.54 -6.48
CA GLY A 19 -15.36 -25.20 -6.50
C GLY A 19 -14.00 -25.12 -5.80
N VAL A 20 -13.90 -25.66 -4.58
CA VAL A 20 -12.64 -25.69 -3.82
C VAL A 20 -11.56 -26.51 -4.55
N ILE A 21 -11.93 -27.64 -5.15
CA ILE A 21 -10.99 -28.47 -5.92
C ILE A 21 -10.51 -27.73 -7.17
N ILE A 22 -11.40 -27.06 -7.90
CA ILE A 22 -11.02 -26.27 -9.08
C ILE A 22 -10.03 -25.18 -8.66
N THR A 23 -10.31 -24.42 -7.61
CA THR A 23 -9.40 -23.38 -7.10
C THR A 23 -8.04 -23.94 -6.70
N LEU A 24 -8.02 -25.10 -6.02
CA LEU A 24 -6.78 -25.75 -5.61
C LEU A 24 -5.95 -26.18 -6.83
N ILE A 25 -6.59 -26.81 -7.83
CA ILE A 25 -5.91 -27.26 -9.05
C ILE A 25 -5.39 -26.06 -9.85
N THR A 26 -6.20 -25.01 -10.02
CA THR A 26 -5.77 -23.81 -10.74
C THR A 26 -4.58 -23.14 -10.06
N GLY A 27 -4.58 -23.08 -8.72
CA GLY A 27 -3.48 -22.54 -7.93
C GLY A 27 -2.20 -23.38 -8.08
N LEU A 28 -2.29 -24.69 -7.90
CA LEU A 28 -1.12 -25.58 -7.94
C LEU A 28 -0.50 -25.73 -9.34
N VAL A 29 -1.32 -25.80 -10.38
CA VAL A 29 -0.85 -26.09 -11.76
C VAL A 29 -0.40 -24.82 -12.47
N PHE A 30 -1.13 -23.73 -12.33
CA PHE A 30 -0.87 -22.49 -13.08
C PHE A 30 -0.18 -21.41 -12.25
N ASN A 31 0.06 -21.66 -10.95
CA ASN A 31 0.49 -20.64 -9.99
C ASN A 31 -0.43 -19.40 -9.98
N GLN A 32 -1.70 -19.61 -10.34
CA GLN A 32 -2.71 -18.57 -10.48
C GLN A 32 -3.71 -18.69 -9.34
N TYR A 33 -3.33 -18.10 -8.20
CA TYR A 33 -4.21 -17.94 -7.06
C TYR A 33 -5.16 -16.75 -7.32
N HIS A 34 -6.32 -17.04 -7.91
CA HIS A 34 -7.35 -16.03 -8.24
C HIS A 34 -8.14 -15.56 -7.01
N PHE A 35 -8.02 -16.23 -5.87
CA PHE A 35 -8.62 -15.78 -4.62
C PHE A 35 -7.71 -14.73 -3.99
N SER A 36 -8.19 -13.48 -3.89
CA SER A 36 -7.52 -12.31 -3.32
C SER A 36 -7.30 -12.42 -1.81
N LEU A 37 -6.74 -13.54 -1.35
CA LEU A 37 -6.00 -13.51 -0.10
C LEU A 37 -4.76 -12.65 -0.36
N PRO A 38 -4.37 -11.78 0.59
CA PRO A 38 -3.09 -11.13 0.55
C PRO A 38 -1.97 -12.19 0.67
N ILE A 39 -1.68 -12.87 -0.44
CA ILE A 39 -0.74 -13.99 -0.56
C ILE A 39 0.69 -13.60 -0.18
N ASN A 40 0.98 -12.30 -0.12
CA ASN A 40 2.25 -11.74 0.34
C ASN A 40 2.51 -11.98 1.84
N PHE A 41 1.52 -12.48 2.59
CA PHE A 41 1.68 -12.92 3.99
C PHE A 41 2.37 -14.28 4.13
N PHE A 42 2.29 -15.14 3.11
CA PHE A 42 2.83 -16.49 3.18
C PHE A 42 4.16 -16.58 2.44
N GLU A 43 5.17 -17.11 3.13
CA GLU A 43 6.42 -17.49 2.50
C GLU A 43 6.12 -18.32 1.25
N TYR A 44 6.57 -17.85 0.08
CA TYR A 44 6.27 -18.47 -1.22
C TYR A 44 6.54 -19.99 -1.23
N HIS A 45 7.50 -20.42 -0.40
CA HIS A 45 7.85 -21.83 -0.23
C HIS A 45 6.73 -22.69 0.40
N TYR A 46 5.92 -22.14 1.30
CA TYR A 46 4.89 -22.90 2.04
C TYR A 46 3.46 -22.70 1.51
N ILE A 47 3.29 -21.85 0.49
CA ILE A 47 1.96 -21.46 0.00
C ILE A 47 1.12 -22.66 -0.48
N ASN A 48 1.72 -23.60 -1.22
CA ASN A 48 1.05 -24.80 -1.72
C ASN A 48 0.54 -25.69 -0.57
N GLN A 49 1.32 -25.81 0.51
CA GLN A 49 0.95 -26.61 1.68
C GLN A 49 -0.23 -25.99 2.40
N VAL A 50 -0.22 -24.66 2.58
CA VAL A 50 -1.31 -23.92 3.21
C VAL A 50 -2.62 -24.06 2.41
N TYR A 51 -2.58 -23.95 1.08
CA TYR A 51 -3.77 -24.15 0.25
C TYR A 51 -4.36 -25.55 0.39
N VAL A 52 -3.53 -26.60 0.39
CA VAL A 52 -3.99 -27.97 0.62
C VAL A 52 -4.65 -28.12 1.99
N VAL A 53 -4.03 -27.56 3.04
CA VAL A 53 -4.58 -27.60 4.40
C VAL A 53 -5.92 -26.89 4.49
N ILE A 54 -6.05 -25.68 3.92
CA ILE A 54 -7.32 -24.93 3.88
C ILE A 54 -8.39 -25.72 3.11
N SER A 55 -8.05 -26.28 1.95
CA SER A 55 -8.98 -27.11 1.17
C SER A 55 -9.48 -28.31 1.96
N LEU A 56 -8.62 -29.00 2.71
CA LEU A 56 -9.03 -30.13 3.56
C LEU A 56 -9.95 -29.70 4.70
N VAL A 57 -9.65 -28.58 5.37
CA VAL A 57 -10.47 -28.02 6.45
C VAL A 57 -11.88 -27.67 5.97
N VAL A 58 -12.05 -27.28 4.69
CA VAL A 58 -13.36 -26.96 4.08
C VAL A 58 -14.06 -28.19 3.49
N ILE A 59 -13.35 -29.04 2.74
CA ILE A 59 -13.95 -30.20 2.04
C ILE A 59 -14.47 -31.24 3.03
N ILE A 60 -13.73 -31.52 4.10
CA ILE A 60 -14.09 -32.59 5.04
C ILE A 60 -15.44 -32.32 5.74
N PRO A 61 -15.72 -31.13 6.30
CA PRO A 61 -17.03 -30.81 6.84
C PRO A 61 -18.16 -30.88 5.81
N LEU A 62 -17.91 -30.48 4.56
CA LEU A 62 -18.91 -30.59 3.48
C LEU A 62 -19.24 -32.06 3.18
N VAL A 63 -18.23 -32.94 3.15
CA VAL A 63 -18.45 -34.39 3.01
C VAL A 63 -19.25 -34.93 4.19
N GLY A 64 -18.93 -34.51 5.42
CA GLY A 64 -19.68 -34.86 6.62
C GLY A 64 -21.15 -34.41 6.56
N LEU A 65 -21.40 -33.21 6.03
CA LEU A 65 -22.75 -32.68 5.86
C LEU A 65 -23.54 -33.45 4.80
N ILE A 66 -22.91 -33.83 3.68
CA ILE A 66 -23.52 -34.70 2.66
C ILE A 66 -23.92 -36.05 3.28
N MET A 67 -23.04 -36.67 4.08
CA MET A 67 -23.33 -37.93 4.77
C MET A 67 -24.47 -37.80 5.79
N LEU A 68 -24.55 -36.68 6.50
CA LEU A 68 -25.60 -36.41 7.49
C LEU A 68 -26.96 -36.21 6.80
N VAL A 69 -27.01 -35.37 5.78
CA VAL A 69 -28.24 -35.07 5.04
C VAL A 69 -28.73 -36.30 4.27
N SER A 70 -27.83 -37.08 3.67
CA SER A 70 -28.21 -38.30 2.94
C SER A 70 -28.89 -39.31 3.86
N ARG A 71 -28.35 -39.50 5.07
CA ARG A 71 -28.95 -40.34 6.10
C ARG A 71 -30.33 -39.85 6.53
N LEU A 72 -30.49 -38.55 6.76
CA LEU A 72 -31.74 -37.97 7.26
C LEU A 72 -32.87 -38.01 6.20
N VAL A 73 -32.53 -37.83 4.94
CA VAL A 73 -33.50 -37.63 3.84
C VAL A 73 -33.86 -38.93 3.12
N PHE A 74 -32.86 -39.77 2.89
CA PHE A 74 -33.02 -41.03 2.15
C PHE A 74 -33.08 -42.25 3.05
N ASN A 75 -32.95 -42.07 4.37
CA ASN A 75 -32.89 -43.15 5.35
C ASN A 75 -31.87 -44.23 4.93
N THR A 76 -30.73 -43.80 4.37
CA THR A 76 -29.65 -44.70 3.99
C THR A 76 -29.17 -45.46 5.23
N GLY A 77 -28.77 -46.71 5.05
CA GLY A 77 -28.29 -47.55 6.13
C GLY A 77 -27.18 -46.87 6.94
N LYS A 78 -26.99 -47.29 8.19
CA LYS A 78 -25.95 -46.73 9.05
C LYS A 78 -24.59 -46.91 8.38
N TYR A 79 -23.93 -45.81 8.03
CA TYR A 79 -22.52 -45.83 7.67
C TYR A 79 -21.71 -46.42 8.81
N ASN A 80 -20.62 -47.12 8.49
CA ASN A 80 -19.69 -47.58 9.51
C ASN A 80 -19.19 -46.36 10.30
N SER A 81 -19.40 -46.37 11.62
CA SER A 81 -18.95 -45.29 12.52
C SER A 81 -17.46 -45.00 12.36
N THR A 82 -16.64 -45.99 11.98
CA THR A 82 -15.22 -45.83 11.67
C THR A 82 -14.96 -44.75 10.62
N ILE A 83 -15.78 -44.64 9.56
CA ILE A 83 -15.59 -43.65 8.49
C ILE A 83 -15.71 -42.22 9.04
N GLY A 84 -16.69 -41.98 9.90
CA GLY A 84 -16.88 -40.68 10.54
C GLY A 84 -15.70 -40.33 11.44
N TYR A 85 -15.22 -41.28 12.26
CA TYR A 85 -14.07 -41.05 13.14
C TYR A 85 -12.76 -40.84 12.37
N THR A 86 -12.53 -41.57 11.26
CA THR A 86 -11.34 -41.35 10.42
C THR A 86 -11.36 -39.98 9.77
N LEU A 87 -12.53 -39.56 9.27
CA LEU A 87 -12.69 -38.25 8.63
C LEU A 87 -12.46 -37.13 9.65
N LEU A 88 -12.99 -37.29 10.86
CA LEU A 88 -12.80 -36.34 11.97
C LEU A 88 -11.34 -36.27 12.41
N MET A 89 -10.62 -37.40 12.50
CA MET A 89 -9.20 -37.39 12.83
C MET A 89 -8.37 -36.64 11.78
N ILE A 90 -8.60 -36.91 10.49
CA ILE A 90 -7.91 -36.19 9.40
C ILE A 90 -8.22 -34.70 9.47
N TRP A 91 -9.47 -34.33 9.78
CA TRP A 91 -9.86 -32.93 9.92
C TRP A 91 -9.15 -32.22 11.07
N ILE A 92 -9.03 -32.88 12.23
CA ILE A 92 -8.27 -32.34 13.37
C ILE A 92 -6.80 -32.14 12.98
N CYS A 93 -6.18 -33.11 12.30
CA CYS A 93 -4.80 -32.95 11.83
C CYS A 93 -4.64 -31.76 10.87
N ALA A 94 -5.57 -31.59 9.93
CA ALA A 94 -5.58 -30.45 9.02
C ALA A 94 -5.75 -29.13 9.79
N PHE A 95 -6.63 -29.10 10.79
CA PHE A 95 -6.86 -27.92 11.61
C PHE A 95 -5.65 -27.54 12.47
N VAL A 96 -4.95 -28.52 13.04
CA VAL A 96 -3.68 -28.29 13.77
C VAL A 96 -2.61 -27.69 12.86
N MET A 97 -2.48 -28.20 11.61
CA MET A 97 -1.57 -27.61 10.63
C MET A 97 -1.98 -26.18 10.25
N LEU A 98 -3.27 -25.92 10.11
CA LEU A 98 -3.78 -24.57 9.81
C LEU A 98 -3.42 -23.59 10.93
N ILE A 99 -3.60 -23.99 12.19
CA ILE A 99 -3.22 -23.19 13.36
C ILE A 99 -1.71 -22.96 13.36
N TYR A 100 -0.90 -23.98 13.13
CA TYR A 100 0.56 -23.86 13.10
C TYR A 100 1.03 -22.83 12.06
N HIS A 101 0.56 -22.93 10.82
CA HIS A 101 0.90 -21.97 9.77
C HIS A 101 0.35 -20.57 10.06
N GLY A 102 -0.89 -20.49 10.56
CA GLY A 102 -1.51 -19.22 10.95
C GLY A 102 -0.73 -18.51 12.07
N SER A 103 -0.31 -19.24 13.11
CA SER A 103 0.51 -18.70 14.20
C SER A 103 1.88 -18.25 13.72
N ARG A 104 2.53 -19.01 12.82
CA ARG A 104 3.83 -18.62 12.26
C ARG A 104 3.74 -17.30 11.48
N VAL A 105 2.71 -17.14 10.65
CA VAL A 105 2.48 -15.87 9.95
C VAL A 105 2.16 -14.76 10.94
N ALA A 106 1.31 -15.02 11.94
CA ALA A 106 0.96 -14.02 12.95
C ALA A 106 2.20 -13.53 13.72
N THR A 107 3.16 -14.41 14.02
CA THR A 107 4.40 -14.01 14.69
C THR A 107 5.22 -13.03 13.85
N GLU A 108 5.18 -13.07 12.51
CA GLU A 108 5.91 -12.11 11.66
C GLU A 108 5.42 -10.65 11.77
N PHE A 109 4.30 -10.41 12.48
CA PHE A 109 3.73 -9.08 12.70
C PHE A 109 3.70 -8.66 14.17
N ASN A 110 4.47 -9.34 15.02
CA ASN A 110 4.42 -9.17 16.48
C ASN A 110 4.96 -7.80 16.93
N GLU A 111 6.13 -7.41 16.42
CA GLU A 111 6.79 -6.16 16.77
C GLU A 111 6.85 -5.21 15.58
N SER A 112 7.04 -3.91 15.86
CA SER A 112 7.29 -2.90 14.83
C SER A 112 8.51 -2.07 15.15
N ALA A 113 9.28 -1.72 14.12
CA ALA A 113 10.42 -0.83 14.24
C ALA A 113 10.38 0.21 13.13
N SER A 114 11.06 1.33 13.36
CA SER A 114 11.17 2.42 12.42
C SER A 114 12.62 2.83 12.19
N PHE A 115 12.89 3.30 10.98
CA PHE A 115 14.17 3.82 10.53
C PHE A 115 13.93 5.16 9.83
N THR A 116 14.61 6.20 10.30
CA THR A 116 14.47 7.54 9.74
C THR A 116 15.75 7.95 9.03
N GLN A 117 15.62 8.51 7.84
CA GLN A 117 16.70 9.18 7.13
C GLN A 117 16.28 10.58 6.70
N THR A 118 17.26 11.47 6.59
CA THR A 118 17.04 12.87 6.25
C THR A 118 17.76 13.20 4.96
N ILE A 119 17.02 13.72 3.98
CA ILE A 119 17.52 14.17 2.69
C ILE A 119 17.48 15.69 2.65
N ASN A 120 18.65 16.31 2.49
CA ASN A 120 18.75 17.75 2.29
C ASN A 120 18.40 18.08 0.84
N ILE A 121 17.32 18.85 0.64
CA ILE A 121 16.90 19.31 -0.68
C ILE A 121 17.74 20.52 -1.07
N LYS A 122 18.26 20.52 -2.30
CA LYS A 122 19.07 21.64 -2.82
C LYS A 122 18.20 22.90 -2.87
N PRO A 123 18.66 24.05 -2.33
CA PRO A 123 17.93 25.29 -2.41
C PRO A 123 17.76 25.74 -3.86
N VAL A 124 16.59 26.28 -4.17
CA VAL A 124 16.23 26.76 -5.52
C VAL A 124 15.94 28.25 -5.48
N ALA A 125 16.26 28.96 -6.58
CA ALA A 125 15.96 30.37 -6.71
C ALA A 125 14.47 30.66 -6.46
N LYS A 126 14.17 31.73 -5.71
CA LYS A 126 12.82 32.15 -5.30
C LYS A 126 12.05 31.16 -4.42
N GLN A 127 12.69 30.10 -3.90
CA GLN A 127 12.08 29.09 -3.03
C GLN A 127 10.74 28.56 -3.57
N THR A 128 10.68 28.35 -4.89
CA THR A 128 9.51 27.79 -5.55
C THR A 128 9.76 26.32 -5.88
N TYR A 129 8.92 25.44 -5.35
CA TYR A 129 9.02 23.99 -5.52
C TYR A 129 7.76 23.43 -6.19
N TYR A 130 7.93 22.44 -7.06
CA TYR A 130 6.84 21.76 -7.75
C TYR A 130 6.83 20.29 -7.30
N LEU A 131 5.77 19.90 -6.59
CA LEU A 131 5.57 18.53 -6.12
C LEU A 131 4.85 17.76 -7.22
N ARG A 132 5.51 16.74 -7.74
CA ARG A 132 4.96 15.87 -8.79
C ARG A 132 5.09 14.41 -8.40
N LEU A 133 4.09 13.63 -8.81
CA LEU A 133 4.22 12.18 -8.77
C LEU A 133 5.22 11.74 -9.86
N ASN A 134 6.10 10.84 -9.51
CA ASN A 134 6.98 10.16 -10.45
C ASN A 134 6.24 8.95 -10.99
N ASP A 135 5.91 9.00 -12.27
CA ASP A 135 5.21 7.93 -12.98
C ASP A 135 6.17 6.96 -13.67
N VAL A 136 7.48 7.26 -13.65
CA VAL A 136 8.51 6.40 -14.23
C VAL A 136 8.73 5.15 -13.38
N MET A 137 8.57 3.98 -14.01
CA MET A 137 8.84 2.69 -13.39
C MET A 137 10.36 2.48 -13.24
N PHE A 138 10.84 2.31 -12.01
CA PHE A 138 12.22 1.86 -11.77
C PHE A 138 12.28 0.34 -11.75
N LEU A 139 12.99 -0.21 -12.72
CA LEU A 139 13.30 -1.62 -12.77
C LEU A 139 14.59 -1.90 -12.00
N THR A 140 14.60 -3.02 -11.27
CA THR A 140 15.84 -3.56 -10.70
C THR A 140 16.78 -4.02 -11.81
N LYS A 141 18.05 -4.29 -11.48
CA LYS A 141 18.99 -4.87 -12.46
C LYS A 141 18.52 -6.24 -12.92
N GLU A 142 17.97 -7.04 -12.00
CA GLU A 142 17.40 -8.35 -12.32
C GLU A 142 16.21 -8.21 -13.28
N ASP A 143 15.28 -7.29 -13.02
CA ASP A 143 14.15 -7.04 -13.92
C ASP A 143 14.59 -6.54 -15.29
N SER A 144 15.55 -5.63 -15.31
CA SER A 144 16.08 -5.05 -16.55
C SER A 144 16.70 -6.13 -17.44
N ALA A 145 17.41 -7.08 -16.83
CA ALA A 145 17.98 -8.23 -17.51
C ALA A 145 16.91 -9.25 -17.95
N ARG A 146 15.95 -9.57 -17.08
CA ARG A 146 14.84 -10.51 -17.38
C ARG A 146 13.95 -10.01 -18.50
N LEU A 147 13.64 -8.72 -18.50
CA LEU A 147 12.79 -8.08 -19.51
C LEU A 147 13.58 -7.65 -20.76
N ASP A 148 14.90 -7.81 -20.73
CA ASP A 148 15.81 -7.46 -21.83
C ASP A 148 15.60 -6.00 -22.29
N ILE A 149 15.58 -5.08 -21.32
CA ILE A 149 15.23 -3.68 -21.54
C ILE A 149 16.19 -2.99 -22.51
N GLU A 150 17.48 -3.32 -22.41
CA GLU A 150 18.53 -2.73 -23.26
C GLU A 150 18.30 -3.01 -24.75
N ASN A 151 17.76 -4.18 -25.09
CA ASN A 151 17.51 -4.57 -26.48
C ASN A 151 16.08 -4.31 -26.93
N ARG A 152 15.07 -4.56 -26.08
CA ARG A 152 13.66 -4.52 -26.49
C ARG A 152 12.97 -3.18 -26.27
N PHE A 153 13.44 -2.36 -25.32
CA PHE A 153 12.78 -1.12 -24.91
C PHE A 153 13.73 0.08 -24.92
N LYS A 154 14.78 0.00 -25.74
CA LYS A 154 15.78 1.06 -25.89
C LYS A 154 15.10 2.40 -26.22
N ASN A 155 15.37 3.43 -25.43
CA ASN A 155 14.78 4.77 -25.51
C ASN A 155 13.28 4.87 -25.20
N MET A 156 12.67 3.87 -24.57
CA MET A 156 11.29 3.94 -24.09
C MET A 156 11.28 4.19 -22.58
N THR A 157 10.36 5.02 -22.10
CA THR A 157 10.10 5.19 -20.67
C THR A 157 8.99 4.22 -20.29
N LEU A 158 9.30 3.29 -19.39
CA LEU A 158 8.28 2.44 -18.78
C LEU A 158 7.57 3.25 -17.71
N THR A 159 6.26 3.31 -17.81
CA THR A 159 5.39 4.01 -16.86
C THR A 159 4.56 2.95 -16.14
N ASP A 160 4.38 3.12 -14.84
CA ASP A 160 3.50 2.26 -14.05
C ASP A 160 2.03 2.58 -14.38
N ASP A 161 1.20 1.55 -14.60
CA ASP A 161 -0.21 1.75 -14.95
C ASP A 161 -0.99 2.20 -13.70
N PRO A 162 -1.65 3.38 -13.71
CA PRO A 162 -2.47 3.82 -12.60
C PRO A 162 -3.64 2.88 -12.28
N ASP A 163 -4.15 2.16 -13.28
CA ASP A 163 -5.34 1.30 -13.19
C ASP A 163 -5.01 -0.19 -12.94
N GLU A 164 -3.74 -0.57 -12.96
CA GLU A 164 -3.34 -1.90 -12.51
C GLU A 164 -3.57 -1.98 -11.01
N ASP A 165 -4.49 -2.87 -10.60
CA ASP A 165 -4.87 -3.18 -9.23
C ASP A 165 -3.63 -3.68 -8.47
N ASN A 166 -2.78 -2.73 -8.05
CA ASN A 166 -1.70 -2.97 -7.13
C ASN A 166 -2.38 -3.34 -5.82
N ARG A 167 -2.55 -4.65 -5.62
CA ARG A 167 -3.19 -5.31 -4.46
C ARG A 167 -2.54 -4.98 -3.12
N GLU A 168 -1.52 -4.12 -3.13
CA GLU A 168 -0.83 -3.67 -1.94
C GLU A 168 -1.55 -2.45 -1.35
N PRO A 169 -1.89 -2.48 -0.06
CA PRO A 169 -2.52 -1.34 0.58
C PRO A 169 -1.59 -0.13 0.51
N ARG A 170 -2.19 1.06 0.38
CA ARG A 170 -1.47 2.33 0.35
C ARG A 170 -0.50 2.44 1.53
N SER A 171 0.79 2.43 1.22
CA SER A 171 1.89 2.43 2.18
C SER A 171 2.67 3.75 2.22
N LEU A 172 2.29 4.73 1.40
CA LEU A 172 2.92 6.05 1.32
C LEU A 172 2.00 7.15 1.86
N ASP A 173 2.54 7.95 2.79
CA ASP A 173 1.92 9.14 3.38
C ASP A 173 2.88 10.32 3.30
N ILE A 174 2.40 11.48 2.85
CA ILE A 174 3.20 12.69 2.69
C ILE A 174 2.61 13.82 3.55
N ASP A 175 3.38 14.27 4.53
CA ASP A 175 3.10 15.45 5.33
C ASP A 175 3.96 16.62 4.86
N ILE A 176 3.35 17.81 4.77
CA ILE A 176 4.07 19.05 4.46
C ILE A 176 4.03 19.93 5.70
N VAL A 177 5.20 20.27 6.25
CA VAL A 177 5.32 21.03 7.50
C VAL A 177 6.30 22.19 7.35
N LYS A 178 6.22 23.16 8.26
CA LYS A 178 7.17 24.28 8.30
C LYS A 178 8.56 23.79 8.70
N ALA A 179 9.59 24.19 7.97
CA ALA A 179 10.98 23.96 8.32
C ALA A 179 11.46 24.96 9.39
N GLU A 180 12.26 24.49 10.34
CA GLU A 180 12.99 25.34 11.28
C GLU A 180 14.26 25.94 10.66
N VAL A 181 14.73 25.34 9.56
CA VAL A 181 15.93 25.75 8.82
C VAL A 181 15.57 26.55 7.56
N SER A 182 16.53 27.31 7.03
CA SER A 182 16.34 28.19 5.86
C SER A 182 16.27 27.47 4.52
N HIS A 183 16.48 26.16 4.49
CA HIS A 183 16.40 25.31 3.31
C HIS A 183 15.37 24.20 3.50
N PRO A 184 14.74 23.72 2.42
CA PRO A 184 13.86 22.55 2.51
C PRO A 184 14.62 21.28 2.93
N VAL A 185 13.93 20.41 3.67
CA VAL A 185 14.43 19.12 4.13
C VAL A 185 13.33 18.08 3.96
N LEU A 186 13.68 16.91 3.45
CA LEU A 186 12.78 15.76 3.41
C LEU A 186 13.21 14.76 4.47
N ILE A 187 12.31 14.42 5.39
CA ILE A 187 12.51 13.37 6.38
C ILE A 187 11.71 12.15 5.91
N GLU A 188 12.39 11.03 5.73
CA GLU A 188 11.77 9.77 5.33
C GLU A 188 11.77 8.83 6.53
N ASN A 189 10.59 8.45 7.02
CA ASN A 189 10.41 7.51 8.12
C ASN A 189 9.84 6.20 7.58
N PHE A 190 10.68 5.17 7.57
CA PHE A 190 10.35 3.81 7.17
C PHE A 190 9.89 3.02 8.39
N THR A 191 8.73 2.38 8.33
CA THR A 191 8.21 1.52 9.40
C THR A 191 7.90 0.16 8.82
N SER A 192 8.25 -0.90 9.54
CA SER A 192 7.89 -2.27 9.17
C SER A 192 7.66 -3.12 10.41
N ARG A 193 7.04 -4.29 10.22
CA ARG A 193 6.84 -5.30 11.27
C ARG A 193 7.81 -6.46 11.16
N GLY A 194 7.92 -7.23 12.23
CA GLY A 194 8.71 -8.44 12.27
C GLY A 194 8.39 -9.29 13.50
N ARG A 195 8.99 -10.48 13.54
CA ARG A 195 8.90 -11.39 14.69
C ARG A 195 9.47 -10.85 15.99
N ASP A 196 10.46 -9.99 15.87
CA ASP A 196 11.07 -9.22 16.95
C ASP A 196 11.52 -7.85 16.41
N TYR A 197 11.99 -6.99 17.31
CA TYR A 197 12.45 -5.64 16.96
C TYR A 197 13.57 -5.63 15.91
N ASP A 198 14.53 -6.55 16.00
CA ASP A 198 15.67 -6.60 15.09
C ASP A 198 15.23 -6.97 13.67
N HIS A 199 14.34 -7.95 13.52
CA HIS A 199 13.74 -8.30 12.23
C HIS A 199 12.89 -7.16 11.68
N ALA A 200 12.07 -6.53 12.52
CA ALA A 200 11.27 -5.38 12.10
C ALA A 200 12.15 -4.22 11.61
N LEU A 201 13.30 -3.99 12.25
CA LEU A 201 14.25 -2.94 11.87
C LEU A 201 14.96 -3.29 10.56
N ILE A 202 15.37 -4.54 10.37
CA ILE A 202 15.94 -5.02 9.10
C ILE A 202 14.92 -4.84 7.97
N ASN A 203 13.66 -5.23 8.19
CA ASN A 203 12.59 -5.07 7.20
C ASN A 203 12.34 -3.58 6.86
N ALA A 204 12.31 -2.70 7.86
CA ALA A 204 12.18 -1.27 7.66
C ALA A 204 13.36 -0.69 6.86
N ARG A 205 14.59 -1.13 7.13
CA ARG A 205 15.80 -0.71 6.40
C ARG A 205 15.88 -1.27 4.98
N ASN A 206 15.29 -2.43 4.72
CA ASN A 206 15.23 -3.04 3.40
C ASN A 206 14.15 -2.41 2.51
N THR A 207 13.22 -1.66 3.11
CA THR A 207 12.23 -0.87 2.37
C THR A 207 12.93 0.28 1.65
N ARG A 208 12.62 0.47 0.37
CA ARG A 208 13.23 1.50 -0.48
C ARG A 208 12.17 2.44 -1.01
N TYR A 209 12.42 3.73 -0.85
CA TYR A 209 11.65 4.79 -1.46
C TYR A 209 12.55 5.60 -2.39
N ILE A 210 12.02 6.02 -3.55
CA ILE A 210 12.78 6.83 -4.50
C ILE A 210 12.24 8.25 -4.48
N PHE A 211 13.09 9.17 -4.06
CA PHE A 211 12.85 10.60 -4.16
C PHE A 211 13.88 11.22 -5.11
N LEU A 212 13.41 12.04 -6.05
CA LEU A 212 14.27 12.70 -7.03
C LEU A 212 14.01 14.20 -7.05
N GLN A 213 15.07 14.99 -6.94
CA GLN A 213 15.03 16.43 -7.19
C GLN A 213 15.62 16.74 -8.57
N GLN A 214 14.84 17.43 -9.41
CA GLN A 214 15.28 18.02 -10.69
C GLN A 214 15.00 19.52 -10.64
N ASP A 215 16.03 20.30 -10.31
CA ASP A 215 15.92 21.75 -10.07
C ASP A 215 14.86 22.10 -9.01
N SER A 216 13.78 22.77 -9.42
CA SER A 216 12.61 23.12 -8.61
C SER A 216 11.60 21.99 -8.45
N ILE A 217 11.74 20.89 -9.20
CA ILE A 217 10.77 19.80 -9.22
C ILE A 217 11.19 18.73 -8.23
N LEU A 218 10.30 18.44 -7.28
CA LEU A 218 10.40 17.36 -6.31
C LEU A 218 9.50 16.21 -6.77
N LYS A 219 10.12 15.10 -7.17
CA LYS A 219 9.44 13.92 -7.69
C LYS A 219 9.35 12.84 -6.61
N PHE A 220 8.12 12.46 -6.31
CA PHE A 220 7.77 11.45 -5.31
C PHE A 220 7.32 10.20 -6.03
N ASP A 221 7.97 9.07 -5.77
CA ASP A 221 7.52 7.80 -6.33
C ASP A 221 6.16 7.40 -5.79
N ARG A 222 5.39 6.71 -6.64
CA ARG A 222 4.06 6.19 -6.32
C ARG A 222 4.15 4.97 -5.40
N ILE A 223 5.13 4.12 -5.65
CA ILE A 223 5.24 2.79 -5.04
C ILE A 223 6.38 2.76 -4.03
N VAL A 224 6.11 2.20 -2.86
CA VAL A 224 7.12 1.79 -1.89
C VAL A 224 7.71 0.46 -2.34
N ARG A 225 9.02 0.40 -2.58
CA ARG A 225 9.67 -0.82 -3.07
C ARG A 225 10.22 -1.65 -1.92
N ARG A 226 10.25 -2.95 -2.16
CA ARG A 226 10.75 -3.98 -1.26
C ARG A 226 11.74 -4.84 -2.06
N ASN A 227 12.60 -5.60 -1.41
CA ASN A 227 13.38 -6.58 -2.16
C ASN A 227 12.43 -7.64 -2.73
N GLN A 228 12.67 -8.06 -3.97
CA GLN A 228 11.73 -8.91 -4.74
C GLN A 228 11.41 -10.28 -4.11
N HIS A 229 12.16 -10.70 -3.09
CA HIS A 229 12.02 -11.99 -2.43
C HIS A 229 11.53 -11.87 -0.98
N ASP A 230 11.27 -10.66 -0.49
CA ASP A 230 10.86 -10.44 0.91
C ASP A 230 9.33 -10.47 1.06
N LEU A 231 8.85 -11.14 2.10
CA LEU A 231 7.41 -11.24 2.45
C LEU A 231 6.85 -9.92 2.94
N TRP A 232 5.62 -9.54 2.60
CA TRP A 232 5.06 -8.27 3.07
C TRP A 232 4.99 -8.22 4.58
N HIS A 233 5.57 -7.19 5.18
CA HIS A 233 5.65 -7.00 6.63
C HIS A 233 5.00 -5.67 7.05
N ASN A 234 3.95 -5.24 6.36
CA ASN A 234 3.24 -3.98 6.63
C ASN A 234 4.19 -2.77 6.60
N GLU A 235 5.03 -2.73 5.57
CA GLU A 235 5.91 -1.62 5.27
C GLU A 235 5.11 -0.35 5.00
N ARG A 236 5.54 0.74 5.65
CA ARG A 236 4.98 2.07 5.45
C ARG A 236 6.12 3.07 5.37
N VAL A 237 5.97 4.04 4.47
CA VAL A 237 6.87 5.17 4.31
C VAL A 237 6.08 6.42 4.60
N LYS A 238 6.47 7.13 5.65
CA LYS A 238 5.97 8.46 5.96
C LYS A 238 7.01 9.48 5.56
N LEU A 239 6.67 10.34 4.62
CA LEU A 239 7.49 11.45 4.17
C LEU A 239 7.05 12.71 4.89
N THR A 240 7.98 13.44 5.47
CA THR A 240 7.73 14.76 6.05
C THR A 240 8.58 15.77 5.31
N LEU A 241 7.93 16.50 4.40
CA LEU A 241 8.54 17.57 3.62
C LEU A 241 8.51 18.86 4.44
N GLN A 242 9.65 19.22 4.99
CA GLN A 242 9.85 20.48 5.71
C GLN A 242 10.20 21.58 4.73
N ILE A 243 9.39 22.64 4.70
CA ILE A 243 9.53 23.76 3.76
C ILE A 243 9.74 25.07 4.51
N PRO A 244 10.71 25.92 4.12
CA PRO A 244 10.97 27.18 4.80
C PRO A 244 9.83 28.19 4.63
N LEU A 245 9.75 29.14 5.57
CA LEU A 245 8.76 30.21 5.55
C LEU A 245 8.83 31.03 4.26
N ASN A 246 7.68 31.42 3.72
CA ASN A 246 7.49 32.16 2.46
C ASN A 246 7.86 31.40 1.17
N ALA A 247 8.24 30.13 1.25
CA ALA A 247 8.40 29.30 0.07
C ALA A 247 7.03 29.04 -0.59
N THR A 248 7.03 29.01 -1.92
CA THR A 248 5.84 28.70 -2.72
C THR A 248 5.92 27.25 -3.19
N ILE A 249 4.84 26.49 -2.99
CA ILE A 249 4.74 25.09 -3.39
C ILE A 249 3.61 24.95 -4.42
N PHE A 250 3.89 24.31 -5.55
CA PHE A 250 2.87 23.88 -6.50
C PHE A 250 2.63 22.39 -6.33
N ILE A 251 1.41 22.00 -6.00
CA ILE A 251 1.03 20.61 -5.77
C ILE A 251 0.24 20.12 -6.99
N ASP A 252 0.74 19.10 -7.67
CA ASP A 252 0.05 18.41 -8.77
C ASP A 252 -1.16 17.61 -8.24
N ASP A 253 -2.28 17.61 -8.96
CA ASP A 253 -3.50 16.89 -8.54
C ASP A 253 -3.23 15.39 -8.35
N ARG A 254 -2.31 14.81 -9.15
CA ARG A 254 -1.95 13.38 -9.06
C ARG A 254 -1.28 13.00 -7.74
N ILE A 255 -0.58 13.94 -7.07
CA ILE A 255 0.04 13.66 -5.77
C ILE A 255 -0.92 13.89 -4.60
N ASN A 256 -2.02 14.62 -4.82
CA ASN A 256 -3.03 14.96 -3.80
C ASN A 256 -3.46 13.76 -2.97
N ASN A 257 -3.69 12.62 -3.65
CA ASN A 257 -4.11 11.41 -2.97
C ASN A 257 -3.12 11.03 -1.85
N TYR A 258 -1.80 11.21 -2.03
CA TYR A 258 -0.75 10.77 -1.09
C TYR A 258 -0.46 11.77 0.02
N ILE A 259 -1.02 12.98 -0.07
CA ILE A 259 -0.81 14.02 0.93
C ILE A 259 -1.84 13.83 2.04
N ASN A 260 -1.39 13.82 3.28
CA ASN A 260 -2.28 13.68 4.43
C ASN A 260 -3.17 14.93 4.57
N ASN A 261 -4.42 14.72 4.99
CA ASN A 261 -5.58 15.62 4.93
C ASN A 261 -5.47 16.99 5.66
N SER A 262 -4.28 17.45 6.03
CA SER A 262 -4.10 18.79 6.62
C SER A 262 -4.28 19.93 5.61
N ILE A 263 -4.41 19.64 4.30
CA ILE A 263 -4.51 20.65 3.24
C ILE A 263 -5.75 20.37 2.38
N ASN A 264 -6.66 21.35 2.30
CA ASN A 264 -7.84 21.24 1.43
C ASN A 264 -7.51 21.68 0.00
N ILE A 265 -6.96 20.74 -0.78
CA ILE A 265 -6.56 20.99 -2.18
C ILE A 265 -7.79 21.28 -3.06
N TYR A 266 -8.93 20.65 -2.77
CA TYR A 266 -10.18 20.88 -3.50
C TYR A 266 -10.71 22.31 -3.33
N GLU A 267 -10.78 22.82 -2.10
CA GLU A 267 -11.18 24.21 -1.85
C GLU A 267 -10.20 25.21 -2.48
N CYS A 268 -8.91 24.91 -2.43
CA CYS A 268 -7.89 25.74 -3.05
C CYS A 268 -8.06 25.81 -4.58
N ASN A 269 -8.37 24.68 -5.21
CA ASN A 269 -8.62 24.61 -6.65
C ASN A 269 -9.83 25.48 -7.04
N ILE A 270 -10.94 25.39 -6.29
CA ILE A 270 -12.11 26.24 -6.51
C ILE A 270 -11.73 27.73 -6.39
N ALA A 271 -10.96 28.08 -5.36
CA ALA A 271 -10.58 29.46 -5.08
C ALA A 271 -9.63 30.05 -6.12
N GLN A 272 -8.69 29.26 -6.66
CA GLN A 272 -7.72 29.73 -7.66
C GLN A 272 -8.25 29.68 -9.10
N ASN A 273 -9.02 28.63 -9.43
CA ASN A 273 -9.37 28.33 -10.82
C ASN A 273 -10.86 28.53 -11.10
N HIS A 274 -11.59 29.15 -10.18
CA HIS A 274 -13.04 29.41 -10.31
C HIS A 274 -13.84 28.15 -10.67
N GLY A 275 -13.45 27.00 -10.09
CA GLY A 275 -14.10 25.71 -10.33
C GLY A 275 -13.74 25.02 -11.65
N LYS A 276 -12.74 25.51 -12.40
CA LYS A 276 -12.15 24.77 -13.52
C LYS A 276 -11.08 23.82 -13.01
N GLU A 277 -11.07 22.59 -13.51
CA GLU A 277 -10.01 21.63 -13.18
C GLU A 277 -8.65 22.18 -13.64
N ALA A 278 -7.76 22.45 -12.68
CA ALA A 278 -6.36 22.70 -12.95
C ALA A 278 -5.51 21.50 -12.57
N SER A 279 -4.39 21.32 -13.25
CA SER A 279 -3.46 20.21 -12.95
C SER A 279 -2.55 20.48 -11.75
N SER A 280 -2.49 21.71 -11.23
CA SER A 280 -1.68 22.03 -10.06
C SER A 280 -2.20 23.25 -9.28
N MET A 281 -2.09 23.22 -7.95
CA MET A 281 -2.52 24.30 -7.05
C MET A 281 -1.32 24.94 -6.35
N ALA A 282 -1.36 26.27 -6.21
CA ALA A 282 -0.29 27.02 -5.56
C ALA A 282 -0.56 27.22 -4.06
N PHE A 283 0.46 26.99 -3.25
CA PHE A 283 0.43 27.19 -1.81
C PHE A 283 1.63 27.99 -1.35
N ILE A 284 1.50 28.68 -0.22
CA ILE A 284 2.59 29.38 0.45
C ILE A 284 2.73 28.88 1.87
N MET A 285 3.98 28.68 2.31
CA MET A 285 4.25 28.31 3.69
C MET A 285 4.21 29.55 4.59
N THR A 286 3.26 29.57 5.53
CA THR A 286 3.09 30.62 6.54
C THR A 286 3.45 30.08 7.93
N ASP A 287 3.35 30.92 8.95
CA ASP A 287 3.60 30.48 10.33
C ASP A 287 2.57 29.48 10.85
N ASN A 288 1.37 29.49 10.29
CA ASN A 288 0.25 28.61 10.64
C ASN A 288 0.24 27.31 9.82
N GLY A 289 1.17 27.15 8.88
CA GLY A 289 1.25 25.99 8.01
C GLY A 289 1.10 26.36 6.54
N LEU A 290 0.61 25.43 5.73
CA LEU A 290 0.48 25.62 4.29
C LEU A 290 -0.85 26.30 3.95
N GLU A 291 -0.81 27.49 3.35
CA GLU A 291 -2.00 28.25 2.96
C GLU A 291 -2.15 28.32 1.44
N CYS A 292 -3.40 28.20 0.95
CA CYS A 292 -3.70 28.32 -0.47
C CYS A 292 -3.40 29.74 -0.97
N LYS A 293 -2.65 29.87 -2.06
CA LYS A 293 -2.29 31.17 -2.62
C LYS A 293 -3.45 31.74 -3.43
N THR A 294 -4.38 32.44 -2.80
CA THR A 294 -5.45 33.17 -3.50
C THR A 294 -5.05 34.62 -3.77
N ASP A 295 -5.73 35.28 -4.72
CA ASP A 295 -5.47 36.70 -5.04
C ASP A 295 -5.56 37.60 -3.81
N SER A 296 -6.47 37.30 -2.87
CA SER A 296 -6.63 38.04 -1.61
C SER A 296 -5.43 37.92 -0.64
N ILE A 297 -4.69 36.82 -0.67
CA ILE A 297 -3.49 36.63 0.16
C ILE A 297 -2.29 37.35 -0.49
N MET A 298 -2.24 37.44 -1.81
CA MET A 298 -1.21 38.20 -2.52
C MET A 298 -1.27 39.69 -2.21
N ASP A 299 -2.48 40.27 -2.15
CA ASP A 299 -2.67 41.68 -1.76
C ASP A 299 -2.22 41.93 -0.31
N ASN A 300 -2.51 41.02 0.61
CA ASN A 300 -2.11 41.13 2.02
C ASN A 300 -0.59 40.97 2.23
N ILE A 301 0.07 40.07 1.49
CA ILE A 301 1.53 39.92 1.53
C ILE A 301 2.21 41.14 0.92
N GLN A 302 1.69 41.65 -0.20
CA GLN A 302 2.22 42.86 -0.84
C GLN A 302 2.08 44.07 0.08
N HIS A 303 0.90 44.29 0.67
CA HIS A 303 0.68 45.33 1.67
C HIS A 303 1.60 45.19 2.90
N LYS A 304 1.81 43.97 3.41
CA LYS A 304 2.71 43.73 4.56
C LYS A 304 4.17 44.00 4.20
N LYS A 305 4.61 43.62 2.99
CA LYS A 305 5.97 43.86 2.49
C LYS A 305 6.23 45.35 2.26
N ASP A 306 5.25 46.07 1.73
CA ASP A 306 5.32 47.52 1.51
C ASP A 306 5.29 48.27 2.86
N SER A 307 4.50 47.82 3.83
CA SER A 307 4.47 48.39 5.19
C SER A 307 5.79 48.19 5.95
N VAL A 308 6.44 47.03 5.80
CA VAL A 308 7.74 46.75 6.42
C VAL A 308 8.89 47.49 5.72
N ALA A 309 8.82 47.68 4.40
CA ALA A 309 9.77 48.52 3.65
C ALA A 309 9.67 50.01 4.02
N THR A 310 8.53 50.45 4.57
CA THR A 310 8.30 51.85 4.98
C THR A 310 8.74 52.12 6.44
N LEU A 311 9.14 51.08 7.20
CA LEU A 311 9.52 51.19 8.61
C LEU A 311 10.96 50.68 8.89
N SER A 312 11.98 51.40 8.40
CA SER A 312 13.33 51.44 9.01
C SER A 312 14.14 52.64 8.47
N PRO A 313 15.05 53.27 9.24
CA PRO A 313 14.68 54.34 10.14
C PRO A 313 15.30 55.69 9.75
N ILE A 314 14.64 56.70 10.30
CA ILE A 314 15.04 58.09 10.48
C ILE A 314 16.55 58.26 10.72
N SER A 315 17.09 59.22 9.97
CA SER A 315 18.40 59.89 10.05
C SER A 315 19.15 59.76 11.38
N LYS A 316 20.40 59.30 11.32
CA LYS A 316 21.43 59.68 12.29
C LYS A 316 21.94 61.08 11.93
N GLN A 317 21.86 62.00 12.90
CA GLN A 317 22.73 63.17 13.02
C GLN A 317 24.19 62.73 13.19
#